data_AF-A0A3M2AW98-F1
#
_entry.id   AF-A0A3M2AW98-F1
#
_cell.length_a   1.000
_cell.length_b   1.000
_cell.length_c   1.000
_cell.angle_alpha   90.00
_cell.angle_beta   90.00
_cell.angle_gamma   90.00
#
_symmetry.space_group_name_H-M   'P 1'
#
loop_
_entity.id
_entity.type
_entity.pdbx_description
1 polymer ?
#
loop_
_entity_poly.entity_id
_entity_poly.type
_entity_poly.pdbx_seq_one_letter_code
_entity_poly.pdbx_strand_id
1 'polypeptide(L)'
;MADEELVFYAKQGSERATETLLKRYRSLVESKARSYFLIGADHEDVVQEGLIGLFKAIRDFRDERVHKFRPFAELCVTRQIISAVKAATRQKHLPLNDYVSLYRPLQNHHNDDTDSNLTDVLPDPNALTPEQWILQRRIPLAVMQMAREKMSELEKQVLEFYLDGLSYKEMSEILHRGTKCIDNALQRVKKKLIQVYEENYGESAQSPRRRRPTRLLPELDDNLL
;
A
#
# COMPACT_ATOMS: atom_id res chain seq x y z
N MET A 1 9.89 -28.05 46.36
CA MET A 1 10.63 -26.85 45.93
C MET A 1 9.62 -25.76 45.65
N ALA A 2 9.76 -24.65 46.36
CA ALA A 2 8.89 -23.48 46.20
C ALA A 2 9.11 -22.85 44.82
N ASP A 3 8.16 -22.04 44.36
CA ASP A 3 8.29 -21.37 43.06
C ASP A 3 9.40 -20.33 43.09
N GLU A 4 9.57 -19.64 44.22
CA GLU A 4 10.58 -18.62 44.46
C GLU A 4 12.01 -19.20 44.37
N GLU A 5 12.24 -20.38 44.95
CA GLU A 5 13.51 -21.11 44.84
C GLU A 5 13.81 -21.52 43.39
N LEU A 6 12.81 -22.01 42.67
CA LEU A 6 12.97 -22.37 41.26
C LEU A 6 13.30 -21.15 40.41
N VAL A 7 12.67 -20.00 40.70
CA VAL A 7 12.95 -18.74 39.99
C VAL A 7 14.37 -18.28 40.25
N PHE A 8 14.86 -18.41 41.49
CA PHE A 8 16.25 -18.10 41.82
C PHE A 8 17.24 -18.94 41.00
N TYR A 9 17.06 -20.27 40.94
CA TYR A 9 17.93 -21.13 40.12
C TYR A 9 17.77 -20.87 38.62
N ALA A 10 16.56 -20.61 38.14
CA ALA A 10 16.31 -20.28 36.74
C ALA A 10 17.08 -19.00 36.33
N LYS A 11 17.11 -17.99 37.20
CA LYS A 11 17.89 -16.75 36.99
C LYS A 11 19.40 -16.96 36.95
N GLN A 12 19.90 -17.98 37.63
CA GLN A 12 21.31 -18.38 37.57
C GLN A 12 21.65 -19.20 36.32
N GLY A 13 20.69 -19.42 35.42
CA GLY A 13 20.89 -20.16 34.17
C GLY A 13 20.58 -21.65 34.27
N SER A 14 19.92 -22.12 35.35
CA SER A 14 19.48 -23.52 35.42
C SER A 14 18.32 -23.78 34.46
N GLU A 15 18.62 -24.47 33.35
CA GLU A 15 17.61 -24.89 32.38
C GLU A 15 16.54 -25.77 33.00
N ARG A 16 16.94 -26.70 33.89
CA ARG A 16 16.00 -27.58 34.60
C ARG A 16 14.99 -26.81 35.45
N ALA A 17 15.44 -25.74 36.11
CA ALA A 17 14.56 -24.91 36.94
C ALA A 17 13.58 -24.13 36.05
N THR A 18 14.06 -23.56 34.95
CA THR A 18 13.24 -22.88 33.94
C THR A 18 12.19 -23.82 33.35
N GLU A 19 12.59 -25.00 32.89
CA GLU A 19 11.70 -25.99 32.30
C GLU A 19 10.63 -26.46 33.30
N THR A 20 11.02 -26.63 34.58
CA THR A 20 10.10 -27.00 35.66
C THR A 20 9.03 -25.91 35.86
N LEU A 21 9.43 -24.63 35.86
CA LEU A 21 8.50 -23.51 35.96
C LEU A 21 7.58 -23.42 34.75
N LEU A 22 8.12 -23.54 33.53
CA LEU A 22 7.33 -23.52 32.30
C LEU A 22 6.27 -24.62 32.29
N LYS A 23 6.64 -25.87 32.65
CA LYS A 23 5.68 -26.99 32.75
C LYS A 23 4.64 -26.74 33.84
N ARG A 24 5.05 -26.27 35.02
CA ARG A 24 4.16 -26.02 36.16
C ARG A 24 3.11 -24.95 35.87
N TYR A 25 3.50 -23.90 35.13
CA TYR A 25 2.64 -22.75 34.84
C TYR A 25 1.94 -22.85 33.47
N ARG A 26 2.19 -23.89 32.67
CA ARG A 26 1.58 -24.06 31.34
C ARG A 26 0.06 -23.99 31.37
N SER A 27 -0.59 -24.69 32.30
CA SER A 27 -2.05 -24.68 32.44
C SER A 27 -2.61 -23.29 32.81
N LEU A 28 -1.86 -22.49 33.59
CA LEU A 28 -2.23 -21.10 33.87
C LEU A 28 -2.19 -20.28 32.57
N VAL A 29 -1.12 -20.43 31.78
CA VAL A 29 -0.95 -19.74 30.51
C VAL A 29 -2.07 -20.11 29.54
N GLU A 30 -2.33 -21.41 29.33
CA GLU A 30 -3.43 -21.90 28.50
C GLU A 30 -4.80 -21.38 28.98
N SER A 31 -5.02 -21.33 30.30
CA SER A 31 -6.24 -20.78 30.88
C SER A 31 -6.41 -19.28 30.60
N LYS A 32 -5.33 -18.51 30.61
CA LYS A 32 -5.39 -17.08 30.29
C LYS A 32 -5.53 -16.84 28.80
N ALA A 33 -4.84 -17.60 27.97
CA ALA A 33 -4.89 -17.51 26.51
C ALA A 33 -6.29 -17.78 25.94
N ARG A 34 -7.06 -18.69 26.55
CA ARG A 34 -8.43 -19.05 26.11
C ARG A 34 -9.39 -17.87 25.93
N SER A 35 -9.20 -16.78 26.66
CA SER A 35 -10.08 -15.60 26.59
C SER A 35 -9.66 -14.58 25.51
N TYR A 36 -8.58 -14.84 24.77
CA TYR A 36 -8.03 -13.92 23.78
C TYR A 36 -7.99 -14.55 22.40
N PHE A 37 -8.22 -13.73 21.38
CA PHE A 37 -8.14 -14.10 19.98
C PHE A 37 -7.13 -13.20 19.27
N LEU A 38 -6.19 -13.81 18.56
CA LEU A 38 -5.18 -13.12 17.76
C LEU A 38 -5.54 -13.29 16.29
N ILE A 39 -5.89 -12.18 15.62
CA ILE A 39 -6.33 -12.21 14.22
C ILE A 39 -5.20 -12.73 13.34
N GLY A 40 -5.51 -13.73 12.50
CA GLY A 40 -4.55 -14.33 11.57
C GLY A 40 -3.56 -15.31 12.21
N ALA A 41 -3.83 -15.76 13.44
CA ALA A 41 -3.00 -16.69 14.19
C ALA A 41 -3.86 -17.74 14.89
N ASP A 42 -3.25 -18.88 15.21
CA ASP A 42 -3.92 -19.99 15.90
C ASP A 42 -3.92 -19.79 17.42
N HIS A 43 -4.75 -20.56 18.14
CA HIS A 43 -4.76 -20.51 19.60
C HIS A 43 -3.36 -20.81 20.17
N GLU A 44 -2.61 -21.73 19.57
CA GLU A 44 -1.24 -22.04 20.02
C GLU A 44 -0.33 -20.81 19.99
N ASP A 45 -0.51 -19.89 19.04
CA ASP A 45 0.28 -18.65 18.98
C ASP A 45 -0.03 -17.74 20.17
N VAL A 46 -1.29 -17.68 20.60
CA VAL A 46 -1.71 -16.95 21.82
C VAL A 46 -1.07 -17.56 23.07
N VAL A 47 -0.98 -18.90 23.12
CA VAL A 47 -0.32 -19.61 24.21
C VAL A 47 1.18 -19.31 24.22
N GLN A 48 1.84 -19.25 23.05
CA GLN A 48 3.26 -18.90 22.94
C GLN A 48 3.52 -17.47 23.43
N GLU A 49 2.69 -16.49 23.06
CA GLU A 49 2.78 -15.14 23.61
C GLU A 49 2.63 -15.13 25.13
N GLY A 50 1.72 -15.94 25.67
CA GLY A 50 1.60 -16.14 27.11
C GLY A 50 2.86 -16.74 27.75
N LEU A 51 3.49 -17.73 27.12
CA LEU A 51 4.75 -18.34 27.57
C LEU A 51 5.92 -17.34 27.54
N ILE A 52 5.99 -16.46 26.54
CA ILE A 52 6.94 -15.34 26.50
C ILE A 52 6.71 -14.43 27.72
N GLY A 53 5.46 -14.15 28.07
CA GLY A 53 5.10 -13.38 29.26
C GLY A 53 5.55 -14.05 30.56
N LEU A 54 5.37 -15.37 30.67
CA LEU A 54 5.85 -16.17 31.80
C LEU A 54 7.39 -16.14 31.89
N PHE A 55 8.09 -16.28 30.77
CA PHE A 55 9.55 -16.22 30.74
C PHE A 55 10.08 -14.86 31.22
N LYS A 56 9.45 -13.77 30.77
CA LYS A 56 9.75 -12.42 31.29
C LYS A 56 9.47 -12.30 32.79
N ALA A 57 8.41 -12.92 33.29
CA ALA A 57 8.11 -12.95 34.72
C ALA A 57 9.22 -13.66 35.52
N ILE A 58 9.69 -14.83 35.05
CA ILE A 58 10.80 -15.56 35.69
C ILE A 58 12.04 -14.66 35.76
N ARG A 59 12.39 -13.99 34.66
CA ARG A 59 13.54 -13.09 34.58
C ARG A 59 13.41 -11.88 35.52
N ASP A 60 12.24 -11.25 35.56
CA ASP A 60 12.05 -9.93 36.17
C ASP A 60 11.57 -9.98 37.64
N PHE A 61 11.12 -11.14 38.14
CA PHE A 61 10.62 -11.31 39.51
C PHE A 61 11.68 -10.95 40.57
N ARG A 62 11.29 -10.23 41.63
CA ARG A 62 12.19 -9.89 42.75
C ARG A 62 11.58 -10.39 44.04
N ASP A 63 12.28 -11.30 44.71
CA ASP A 63 11.84 -11.99 45.92
C ASP A 63 11.81 -11.08 47.16
N GLU A 64 12.43 -9.90 47.08
CA GLU A 64 12.40 -8.87 48.12
C GLU A 64 11.02 -8.21 48.30
N ARG A 65 10.06 -8.48 47.41
CA ARG A 65 8.69 -7.94 47.51
C ARG A 65 7.80 -8.94 48.25
N VAL A 66 6.83 -8.45 49.04
CA VAL A 66 5.85 -9.24 49.82
C VAL A 66 4.92 -10.12 48.95
N HIS A 67 5.16 -10.23 47.65
CA HIS A 67 4.28 -10.89 46.69
C HIS A 67 4.88 -12.21 46.22
N LYS A 68 4.08 -13.28 46.29
CA LYS A 68 4.42 -14.59 45.73
C LYS A 68 4.63 -14.51 44.21
N PHE A 69 5.38 -15.46 43.66
CA PHE A 69 5.67 -15.49 42.22
C PHE A 69 4.40 -15.63 41.36
N ARG A 70 3.44 -16.47 41.79
CA ARG A 70 2.25 -16.81 40.99
C ARG A 70 1.42 -15.60 40.52
N PRO A 71 0.97 -14.68 41.40
CA PRO A 71 0.26 -13.47 40.97
C PRO A 71 1.06 -12.58 40.01
N PHE A 72 2.38 -12.50 40.20
CA PHE A 72 3.25 -11.72 39.32
C PHE A 72 3.35 -12.34 37.93
N ALA A 73 3.53 -13.66 37.85
CA ALA A 73 3.53 -14.41 36.60
C ALA A 73 2.19 -14.23 35.86
N GLU A 74 1.06 -14.34 36.56
CA GLU A 74 -0.27 -14.15 35.99
C GLU A 74 -0.45 -12.76 35.35
N LEU A 75 0.03 -11.71 36.02
CA LEU A 75 0.02 -10.34 35.50
C LEU A 75 0.85 -10.20 34.23
N CYS A 76 2.07 -10.73 34.22
CA CYS A 76 3.00 -10.66 33.09
C CYS A 76 2.47 -11.42 31.87
N VAL A 77 1.96 -12.65 32.07
CA VAL A 77 1.34 -13.48 31.03
C VAL A 77 0.18 -12.72 30.38
N THR A 78 -0.76 -12.22 31.19
CA THR A 78 -1.95 -11.52 30.70
C THR A 78 -1.56 -10.26 29.92
N ARG A 79 -0.59 -9.48 30.42
CA ARG A 79 -0.11 -8.27 29.73
C ARG A 79 0.56 -8.58 28.40
N GLN A 80 1.37 -9.64 28.32
CA GLN A 80 2.05 -10.02 27.09
C GLN A 80 1.04 -10.42 26.01
N ILE A 81 0.03 -11.23 26.36
CA ILE A 81 -1.05 -11.62 25.44
C ILE A 81 -1.82 -10.38 24.94
N ILE A 82 -2.22 -9.48 25.84
CA ILE A 82 -2.92 -8.24 25.46
C ILE A 82 -2.05 -7.38 24.54
N SER A 83 -0.75 -7.26 24.82
CA SER A 83 0.18 -6.50 23.98
C SER A 83 0.28 -7.07 22.57
N ALA A 84 0.34 -8.40 22.43
CA ALA A 84 0.36 -9.07 21.13
C ALA A 84 -0.94 -8.83 20.34
N VAL A 85 -2.10 -9.02 21.00
CA VAL A 85 -3.42 -8.76 20.39
C VAL A 85 -3.53 -7.29 19.94
N LYS A 86 -3.10 -6.34 20.77
CA LYS A 86 -3.10 -4.91 20.43
C LYS A 86 -2.17 -4.57 19.27
N ALA A 87 -1.03 -5.27 19.17
CA ALA A 87 -0.10 -5.07 18.06
C ALA A 87 -0.71 -5.54 16.73
N ALA A 88 -1.35 -6.72 16.72
CA ALA A 88 -1.99 -7.29 15.54
C ALA A 88 -3.25 -6.51 15.09
N THR A 89 -3.99 -5.94 16.04
CA THR A 89 -5.20 -5.13 15.78
C THR A 89 -4.90 -3.64 15.53
N ARG A 90 -3.63 -3.23 15.46
CA ARG A 90 -3.25 -1.83 15.27
C ARG A 90 -3.64 -1.36 13.86
N GLN A 91 -4.35 -0.23 13.77
CA GLN A 91 -4.98 0.29 12.54
C GLN A 91 -4.08 0.46 11.30
N LYS A 92 -2.74 0.47 11.43
CA LYS A 92 -1.84 0.45 10.26
C LYS A 92 -1.90 -0.87 9.46
N HIS A 93 -2.50 -1.93 10.02
CA HIS A 93 -2.72 -3.22 9.37
C HIS A 93 -4.18 -3.45 8.95
N LEU A 94 -5.08 -2.47 9.18
CA LEU A 94 -6.50 -2.58 8.81
C LEU A 94 -6.70 -2.83 7.29
N PRO A 95 -5.95 -2.18 6.37
CA PRO A 95 -6.05 -2.49 4.94
C PRO A 95 -5.71 -3.95 4.60
N LEU A 96 -4.92 -4.63 5.44
CA LEU A 96 -4.51 -6.03 5.24
C LEU A 96 -5.58 -7.03 5.69
N ASN A 97 -6.40 -6.64 6.65
CA ASN A 97 -7.40 -7.52 7.27
C ASN A 97 -8.75 -7.51 6.52
N ASP A 98 -9.00 -6.49 5.69
CA ASP A 98 -10.24 -6.33 4.92
C ASP A 98 -10.12 -6.84 3.48
N TYR A 99 -9.03 -7.53 3.12
CA TYR A 99 -8.88 -8.04 1.76
C TYR A 99 -9.94 -9.10 1.44
N VAL A 100 -10.66 -8.87 0.35
CA VAL A 100 -11.57 -9.82 -0.26
C VAL A 100 -10.84 -10.48 -1.42
N SER A 101 -10.84 -11.82 -1.47
CA SER A 101 -10.31 -12.55 -2.61
C SER A 101 -11.11 -12.20 -3.87
N LEU A 102 -10.40 -11.81 -4.94
CA LEU A 102 -11.02 -11.56 -6.24
C LEU A 102 -11.66 -12.82 -6.84
N TYR A 103 -11.17 -14.00 -6.43
CA TYR A 103 -11.67 -15.31 -6.85
C TYR A 103 -12.78 -15.85 -5.92
N ARG A 104 -13.22 -15.06 -4.93
CA ARG A 104 -14.35 -15.46 -4.09
C ARG A 104 -15.58 -15.66 -5.00
N PRO A 105 -16.22 -16.84 -4.98
CA PRO A 105 -17.47 -17.05 -5.70
C PRO A 105 -18.53 -16.05 -5.19
N LEU A 106 -19.21 -15.39 -6.11
CA LEU A 106 -20.32 -14.52 -5.79
C LEU A 106 -21.55 -15.40 -5.55
N GLN A 107 -22.21 -15.24 -4.40
CA GLN A 107 -23.49 -15.92 -4.17
C GLN A 107 -24.55 -15.26 -5.03
N ASN A 108 -24.89 -15.89 -6.15
CA ASN A 108 -26.00 -15.48 -6.97
C ASN A 108 -27.30 -15.88 -6.26
N HIS A 109 -28.17 -14.91 -5.95
CA HIS A 109 -29.50 -15.16 -5.37
C HIS A 109 -30.48 -15.84 -6.34
N HIS A 110 -30.04 -16.12 -7.57
CA HIS A 110 -30.77 -16.86 -8.58
C HIS A 110 -30.03 -18.17 -8.82
N ASN A 111 -30.78 -19.28 -8.82
CA ASN A 111 -30.33 -20.67 -8.96
C ASN A 111 -29.74 -20.98 -10.35
N ASP A 112 -28.96 -20.07 -10.93
CA ASP A 112 -28.17 -20.34 -12.12
C ASP A 112 -26.76 -20.72 -11.67
N ASP A 113 -26.34 -21.94 -11.99
CA ASP A 113 -25.06 -22.61 -11.69
C ASP A 113 -23.82 -21.92 -12.29
N THR A 114 -23.80 -20.58 -12.31
CA THR A 114 -22.69 -19.80 -12.85
C THR A 114 -21.81 -19.36 -11.68
N ASP A 115 -20.68 -20.03 -11.50
CA ASP A 115 -19.61 -19.67 -10.57
C ASP A 115 -18.89 -18.38 -11.05
N SER A 116 -19.60 -17.25 -11.01
CA SER A 116 -18.99 -15.94 -11.27
C SER A 116 -18.22 -15.48 -10.04
N ASN A 117 -17.05 -14.90 -10.27
CA ASN A 117 -16.23 -14.31 -9.22
C ASN A 117 -16.14 -12.79 -9.40
N LEU A 118 -15.44 -12.12 -8.49
CA LEU A 118 -15.35 -10.67 -8.49
C LEU A 118 -14.55 -10.12 -9.69
N THR A 119 -13.63 -10.91 -10.27
CA THR A 119 -12.90 -10.52 -11.51
C THR A 119 -13.80 -10.44 -12.73
N ASP A 120 -14.89 -11.20 -12.77
CA ASP A 120 -15.81 -11.21 -13.90
C ASP A 120 -16.73 -9.98 -13.92
N VAL A 121 -16.93 -9.35 -12.76
CA VAL A 121 -17.89 -8.25 -12.56
C VAL A 121 -17.21 -6.88 -12.43
N LEU A 122 -15.98 -6.83 -11.90
CA LEU A 122 -15.30 -5.56 -11.68
C LEU A 122 -14.90 -4.91 -13.01
N PRO A 123 -15.43 -3.72 -13.35
CA PRO A 123 -15.00 -3.01 -14.54
C PRO A 123 -13.59 -2.46 -14.34
N ASP A 124 -12.76 -2.52 -15.39
CA ASP A 124 -11.50 -1.78 -15.41
C ASP A 124 -11.82 -0.27 -15.50
N PRO A 125 -11.45 0.54 -14.49
CA PRO A 125 -11.71 1.98 -14.50
C PRO A 125 -11.00 2.72 -15.64
N ASN A 126 -10.00 2.10 -16.28
CA ASN A 126 -9.26 2.67 -17.40
C ASN A 126 -9.67 2.07 -18.75
N ALA A 127 -10.62 1.13 -18.79
CA ALA A 127 -11.11 0.59 -20.06
C ALA A 127 -11.81 1.68 -20.87
N LEU A 128 -11.32 1.89 -22.08
CA LEU A 128 -11.92 2.82 -23.04
C LEU A 128 -13.04 2.14 -23.80
N THR A 129 -14.14 2.85 -24.03
CA THR A 129 -15.13 2.38 -24.99
C THR A 129 -14.54 2.43 -26.42
N PRO A 130 -15.06 1.64 -27.37
CA PRO A 130 -14.61 1.71 -28.76
C PRO A 130 -14.63 3.13 -29.34
N GLU A 131 -15.63 3.93 -29.00
CA GLU A 131 -15.74 5.32 -29.42
C GLU A 131 -14.63 6.17 -28.80
N GLN A 132 -14.37 6.02 -27.50
CA GLN A 132 -13.29 6.74 -26.81
C GLN A 132 -11.93 6.36 -27.38
N TRP A 133 -11.70 5.10 -27.70
CA TRP A 133 -10.47 4.63 -28.32
C TRP A 133 -10.24 5.25 -29.70
N ILE A 134 -11.29 5.29 -30.55
CA ILE A 134 -11.21 5.95 -31.86
C ILE A 134 -10.91 7.45 -31.70
N LEU A 135 -11.59 8.13 -30.77
CA LEU A 135 -11.38 9.55 -30.52
C LEU A 135 -9.96 9.84 -30.02
N GLN A 136 -9.44 9.02 -29.11
CA GLN A 136 -8.06 9.16 -28.61
C GLN A 136 -7.02 9.05 -29.72
N ARG A 137 -7.29 8.29 -30.79
CA ARG A 137 -6.40 8.19 -31.95
C ARG A 137 -6.60 9.31 -32.97
N ARG A 138 -7.84 9.77 -33.19
CA ARG A 138 -8.17 10.75 -34.24
C ARG A 138 -7.97 12.20 -33.83
N ILE A 139 -8.36 12.57 -32.61
CA ILE A 139 -8.31 13.96 -32.15
C ILE A 139 -6.88 14.51 -32.15
N PRO A 140 -5.85 13.80 -31.62
CA PRO A 140 -4.49 14.33 -31.63
C PRO A 140 -3.97 14.63 -33.03
N LEU A 141 -4.23 13.74 -34.00
CA LEU A 141 -3.82 13.93 -35.39
C LEU A 141 -4.49 15.16 -36.02
N ALA A 142 -5.81 15.32 -35.80
CA ALA A 142 -6.55 16.47 -36.30
C ALA A 142 -6.04 17.79 -35.68
N VAL A 143 -5.83 17.81 -34.36
CA VAL A 143 -5.27 18.98 -33.66
C VAL A 143 -3.87 19.31 -34.15
N MET A 144 -3.01 18.30 -34.33
CA MET A 144 -1.66 18.51 -34.87
C MET A 144 -1.69 19.11 -36.27
N GLN A 145 -2.55 18.61 -37.15
CA GLN A 145 -2.68 19.13 -38.51
C GLN A 145 -3.12 20.59 -38.52
N MET A 146 -4.21 20.91 -37.80
CA MET A 146 -4.74 22.27 -37.70
C MET A 146 -3.78 23.24 -37.00
N ALA A 147 -3.04 22.78 -35.99
CA ALA A 147 -2.07 23.61 -35.29
C ALA A 147 -0.83 23.87 -36.15
N ARG A 148 -0.37 22.90 -36.96
CA ARG A 148 0.76 23.07 -37.88
C ARG A 148 0.51 24.19 -38.90
N GLU A 149 -0.71 24.39 -39.37
CA GLU A 149 -1.06 25.50 -40.27
C GLU A 149 -0.85 26.88 -39.63
N LYS A 150 -1.02 26.98 -38.30
CA LYS A 150 -0.81 28.21 -37.52
C LYS A 150 0.62 28.38 -37.00
N MET A 151 1.53 27.43 -37.25
CA MET A 151 2.92 27.45 -36.78
C MET A 151 3.89 28.09 -37.78
N SER A 152 4.91 28.77 -37.27
CA SER A 152 6.07 29.19 -38.05
C SER A 152 6.97 27.99 -38.38
N GLU A 153 7.83 28.11 -39.39
CA GLU A 153 8.77 27.03 -39.76
C GLU A 153 9.69 26.63 -38.60
N LEU A 154 10.16 27.60 -37.80
CA LEU A 154 10.97 27.31 -36.61
C LEU A 154 10.18 26.49 -35.57
N GLU A 155 8.90 26.83 -35.34
CA GLU A 155 8.04 26.09 -34.40
C GLU A 155 7.75 24.67 -34.89
N LYS A 156 7.57 24.48 -36.21
CA LYS A 156 7.38 23.15 -36.80
C LYS A 156 8.61 22.26 -36.62
N GLN A 157 9.80 22.81 -36.92
CA GLN A 157 11.08 22.10 -36.76
C GLN A 157 11.37 21.77 -35.29
N VAL A 158 11.13 22.72 -34.38
CA VAL A 158 11.29 22.50 -32.94
C VAL A 158 10.32 21.46 -32.42
N LEU A 159 9.05 21.45 -32.87
CA LEU A 159 8.08 20.42 -32.51
C LEU A 159 8.52 19.04 -33.01
N GLU A 160 9.02 18.93 -34.24
CA GLU A 160 9.47 17.67 -34.83
C GLU A 160 10.63 17.08 -34.04
N PHE A 161 11.69 17.85 -33.78
CA PHE A 161 12.81 17.40 -32.97
C PHE A 161 12.44 17.06 -31.53
N TYR A 162 11.47 17.79 -30.94
CA TYR A 162 10.96 17.45 -29.62
C TYR A 162 10.21 16.11 -29.61
N LEU A 163 9.43 15.81 -30.66
CA LEU A 163 8.75 14.52 -30.79
C LEU A 163 9.73 13.36 -31.05
N ASP A 164 10.85 13.65 -31.71
CA ASP A 164 11.97 12.70 -31.89
C ASP A 164 12.82 12.52 -30.61
N GLY A 165 12.51 13.27 -29.54
CA GLY A 165 13.14 13.11 -28.23
C GLY A 165 14.46 13.88 -28.05
N LEU A 166 14.78 14.83 -28.93
CA LEU A 166 16.01 15.62 -28.82
C LEU A 166 15.95 16.58 -27.63
N SER A 167 17.10 16.76 -26.97
CA SER A 167 17.26 17.75 -25.91
C SER A 167 17.32 19.18 -26.45
N TYR A 168 17.10 20.15 -25.56
CA TYR A 168 17.11 21.56 -25.92
C TYR A 168 18.47 22.03 -26.41
N LYS A 169 19.56 21.39 -25.94
CA LYS A 169 20.93 21.67 -26.39
C LYS A 169 21.18 21.12 -27.80
N GLU A 170 20.78 19.87 -28.05
CA GLU A 170 20.91 19.26 -29.39
C GLU A 170 20.09 20.04 -30.43
N MET A 171 18.85 20.42 -30.10
CA MET A 171 18.04 21.28 -30.96
C MET A 171 18.68 22.65 -31.20
N SER A 172 19.30 23.24 -30.18
CA SER A 172 20.00 24.53 -30.26
C SER A 172 21.21 24.47 -31.20
N GLU A 173 21.97 23.37 -31.14
CA GLU A 173 23.11 23.09 -32.00
C GLU A 173 22.67 22.85 -33.46
N ILE A 174 21.66 22.01 -33.70
CA ILE A 174 21.15 21.67 -35.03
C ILE A 174 20.50 22.88 -35.72
N LEU A 175 19.69 23.64 -34.99
CA LEU A 175 18.99 24.80 -35.55
C LEU A 175 19.84 26.08 -35.56
N HIS A 176 21.05 26.03 -35.00
CA HIS A 176 21.93 27.18 -34.81
C HIS A 176 21.22 28.36 -34.13
N ARG A 177 20.40 28.07 -33.11
CA ARG A 177 19.65 29.05 -32.31
C ARG A 177 19.98 28.88 -30.84
N GLY A 178 19.90 29.95 -30.04
CA GLY A 178 20.10 29.83 -28.59
C GLY A 178 19.00 28.99 -27.93
N THR A 179 19.34 28.27 -26.85
CA THR A 179 18.42 27.41 -26.07
C THR A 179 17.15 28.13 -25.62
N LYS A 180 17.24 29.42 -25.26
CA LYS A 180 16.06 30.26 -24.92
C LYS A 180 15.10 30.43 -26.11
N CYS A 181 15.62 30.46 -27.34
CA CYS A 181 14.79 30.55 -28.54
C CYS A 181 14.01 29.25 -28.76
N ILE A 182 14.64 28.09 -28.55
CA ILE A 182 14.03 26.76 -28.62
C ILE A 182 12.90 26.63 -27.59
N ASP A 183 13.18 26.98 -26.32
CA ASP A 183 12.18 26.94 -25.26
C ASP A 183 10.97 27.84 -25.57
N ASN A 184 11.22 29.09 -25.99
CA ASN A 184 10.16 30.01 -26.40
C ASN A 184 9.34 29.47 -27.58
N ALA A 185 9.96 28.76 -28.51
CA ALA A 185 9.25 28.11 -29.61
C ALA A 185 8.36 26.97 -29.11
N LEU A 186 8.86 26.09 -28.23
CA LEU A 186 8.06 25.03 -27.61
C LEU A 186 6.88 25.56 -26.79
N GLN A 187 7.08 26.64 -26.04
CA GLN A 187 5.99 27.29 -25.30
C GLN A 187 4.89 27.78 -26.24
N ARG A 188 5.25 28.40 -27.37
CA ARG A 188 4.27 28.85 -28.39
C ARG A 188 3.59 27.67 -29.08
N VAL A 189 4.33 26.61 -29.39
CA VAL A 189 3.77 25.35 -29.95
C VAL A 189 2.71 24.78 -29.01
N LYS A 190 3.04 24.62 -27.71
CA LYS A 190 2.10 24.12 -26.69
C LYS A 190 0.85 25.00 -26.60
N LYS A 191 1.02 26.33 -26.59
CA LYS A 191 -0.10 27.28 -26.57
C LYS A 191 -1.01 27.13 -27.80
N LYS A 192 -0.42 27.01 -29.01
CA LYS A 192 -1.18 26.81 -30.25
C LYS A 192 -1.94 25.49 -30.29
N LEU A 193 -1.32 24.41 -29.81
CA LEU A 193 -1.97 23.10 -29.69
C LEU A 193 -3.17 23.14 -28.75
N ILE A 194 -3.02 23.75 -27.56
CA ILE A 194 -4.11 23.92 -26.59
C ILE A 194 -5.22 24.77 -27.19
N GLN A 195 -4.88 25.91 -27.81
CA GLN A 195 -5.86 26.79 -28.43
C GLN A 195 -6.67 26.07 -29.52
N VAL A 196 -6.02 25.34 -30.42
CA VAL A 196 -6.71 24.56 -31.46
C VAL A 196 -7.58 23.46 -30.85
N TYR A 197 -7.10 22.80 -29.81
CA TYR A 197 -7.90 21.80 -29.09
C TYR A 197 -9.15 22.43 -28.46
N GLU A 198 -9.02 23.54 -27.73
CA GLU A 198 -10.13 24.22 -27.07
C GLU A 198 -11.15 24.79 -28.07
N GLU A 199 -10.69 25.40 -29.17
CA GLU A 199 -11.54 25.96 -30.23
C GLU A 199 -12.43 24.90 -30.91
N ASN A 200 -11.95 23.65 -31.03
CA ASN A 200 -12.59 22.62 -31.84
C ASN A 200 -13.16 21.45 -31.04
N TYR A 201 -12.65 21.22 -29.82
CA TYR A 201 -12.96 20.06 -28.97
C TYR A 201 -13.11 20.44 -27.49
N GLY A 202 -12.96 21.72 -27.11
CA GLY A 202 -13.17 22.21 -25.75
C GLY A 202 -14.65 22.14 -25.33
N GLU A 203 -14.90 22.02 -24.02
CA GLU A 203 -16.20 21.75 -23.38
C GLU A 203 -17.25 22.89 -23.50
N SER A 204 -17.56 23.35 -24.72
CA SER A 204 -18.82 24.05 -25.04
C SER A 204 -19.93 23.07 -25.46
N ALA A 205 -19.72 21.77 -25.32
CA ALA A 205 -20.74 20.73 -25.47
C ALA A 205 -20.87 19.94 -24.16
N GLN A 206 -22.04 20.04 -23.55
CA GLN A 206 -22.45 19.46 -22.26
C GLN A 206 -22.13 17.95 -22.12
N SER A 207 -21.37 17.54 -21.08
CA SER A 207 -21.62 16.30 -20.30
C SER A 207 -20.61 16.07 -19.15
N PRO A 208 -20.88 15.16 -18.20
CA PRO A 208 -20.82 15.43 -16.78
C PRO A 208 -19.41 15.28 -16.20
N ARG A 209 -19.15 16.09 -15.17
CA ARG A 209 -17.97 16.09 -14.28
C ARG A 209 -17.22 14.75 -14.28
N ARG A 210 -16.09 14.70 -14.98
CA ARG A 210 -15.06 13.69 -14.76
C ARG A 210 -14.68 13.73 -13.28
N ARG A 211 -15.06 12.70 -12.52
CA ARG A 211 -14.47 12.48 -11.19
C ARG A 211 -12.96 12.36 -11.39
N ARG A 212 -12.20 13.15 -10.63
CA ARG A 212 -10.73 13.12 -10.68
C ARG A 212 -10.27 11.65 -10.58
N PRO A 213 -9.38 11.17 -11.46
CA PRO A 213 -8.77 9.87 -11.24
C PRO A 213 -8.04 9.93 -9.89
N THR A 214 -8.34 8.96 -9.02
CA THR A 214 -7.57 8.72 -7.80
C THR A 214 -6.11 8.63 -8.20
N ARG A 215 -5.30 9.51 -7.63
CA ARG A 215 -3.87 9.67 -7.91
C ARG A 215 -3.15 8.34 -7.63
N LEU A 216 -2.90 7.56 -8.67
CA LEU A 216 -1.91 6.49 -8.71
C LEU A 216 -0.91 6.83 -9.83
N LEU A 217 -0.16 7.91 -9.63
CA LEU A 217 1.09 8.11 -10.33
C LEU A 217 2.18 7.45 -9.46
N PRO A 218 3.04 6.58 -10.00
CA PRO A 218 4.34 6.36 -9.41
C PRO A 218 5.06 7.71 -9.40
N GLU A 219 5.56 8.13 -8.25
CA GLU A 219 6.49 9.25 -8.17
C GLU A 219 7.66 8.92 -9.10
N LEU A 220 7.82 9.71 -10.16
CA LEU A 220 9.08 9.73 -10.89
C LEU A 220 10.09 10.33 -9.92
N ASP A 221 11.04 9.51 -9.49
CA ASP A 221 12.18 9.92 -8.67
C ASP A 221 12.88 11.12 -9.32
N ASP A 222 12.83 12.28 -8.66
CA ASP A 222 13.53 13.51 -9.02
C ASP A 222 15.06 13.43 -8.74
N ASN A 223 15.63 12.22 -8.64
CA ASN A 223 17.06 12.00 -8.31
C ASN A 223 17.77 11.03 -9.27
N LEU A 224 17.69 11.32 -10.57
CA LEU A 224 18.68 10.84 -11.55
C LEU A 224 19.31 12.06 -12.26
N LEU A 225 20.09 12.81 -11.48
CA LEU A 225 21.18 13.69 -11.91
C LEU A 225 22.34 13.55 -10.91
#